data_AF-A0A7C1Y540-F1
#
_entry.id   AF-A0A7C1Y540-F1
#
_cell.length_a   1.000
_cell.length_b   1.000
_cell.length_c   1.000
_cell.angle_alpha   90.00
_cell.angle_beta   90.00
_cell.angle_gamma   90.00
#
_symmetry.space_group_name_H-M   'P 1'
#
loop_
_entity.id
_entity.type
_entity.pdbx_description
1 polymer ?
#
loop_
_entity_poly.entity_id
_entity_poly.type
_entity_poly.pdbx_seq_one_letter_code
_entity_poly.pdbx_strand_id
1 'polypeptide(L)'
;MDRLRQPSQWLLQQQWAHWSLIAVAALLAFLLFVKITRRRRRLTAGAAHIDHFAERAIAGQAAHAGQTGIVRPASRGRKQKVRIDPTELVSYPEVSIRQLRREIFKRDQEESRLEHQIEELEIANEQLRQQVAESRELCAYFEQKITELTAANEQPVGQPEEQKKAEAKIKKPPRKAKTHPDAPKQKQCRKCKKYKPLTEFHKNASSHDGLARWCKACKTKAAKESRQKRAAARRASEQQFDICADAPLCVL
;
A
#
# COMPACT_ATOMS: atom_id res chain seq x y z
N MET A 1 -6.78 51.12 25.24
CA MET A 1 -7.96 50.31 25.64
C MET A 1 -7.79 48.91 25.01
N ASP A 2 -6.64 48.24 25.25
CA ASP A 2 -6.14 47.20 24.33
C ASP A 2 -5.59 45.94 25.03
N ARG A 3 -6.11 45.58 26.22
CA ARG A 3 -5.71 44.34 26.93
C ARG A 3 -6.82 43.30 27.10
N LEU A 4 -8.02 43.53 26.56
CA LEU A 4 -9.14 42.60 26.70
C LEU A 4 -9.48 41.82 25.41
N ARG A 5 -8.72 42.01 24.31
CA ARG A 5 -9.01 41.38 23.00
C ARG A 5 -8.30 40.04 22.74
N GLN A 6 -7.33 39.65 23.56
CA GLN A 6 -6.54 38.43 23.33
C GLN A 6 -7.13 37.10 23.88
N PRO A 7 -7.89 37.03 24.99
CA PRO A 7 -8.35 35.73 25.49
C PRO A 7 -9.49 35.11 24.66
N SER A 8 -10.27 35.92 23.94
CA SER A 8 -11.40 35.43 23.12
C SER A 8 -10.94 34.73 21.83
N GLN A 9 -9.83 35.15 21.23
CA GLN A 9 -9.28 34.51 20.03
C GLN A 9 -8.69 33.12 20.34
N TRP A 10 -8.09 32.96 21.52
CA TRP A 10 -7.57 31.67 21.99
C TRP A 10 -8.70 30.65 22.26
N LEU A 11 -9.80 31.08 22.87
CA LEU A 11 -10.99 30.25 23.12
C LEU A 11 -11.67 29.82 21.81
N LEU A 12 -11.76 30.72 20.83
CA LEU A 12 -12.29 30.38 19.51
C LEU A 12 -11.42 29.29 18.85
N GLN A 13 -10.09 29.41 18.89
CA GLN A 13 -9.17 28.50 18.21
C GLN A 13 -9.12 27.08 18.82
N GLN A 14 -9.32 26.93 20.14
CA GLN A 14 -9.50 25.61 20.76
C GLN A 14 -10.83 24.94 20.37
N GLN A 15 -11.90 25.72 20.22
CA GLN A 15 -13.22 25.17 19.95
C GLN A 15 -13.28 24.45 18.59
N TRP A 16 -12.63 24.99 17.54
CA TRP A 16 -12.57 24.36 16.22
C TRP A 16 -11.84 23.00 16.19
N ALA A 17 -10.85 22.80 17.07
CA ALA A 17 -10.12 21.53 17.16
C ALA A 17 -10.98 20.41 17.78
N HIS A 18 -11.87 20.74 18.73
CA HIS A 18 -12.79 19.77 19.30
C HIS A 18 -13.89 19.37 18.32
N TRP A 19 -14.43 20.31 17.55
CA TRP A 19 -15.45 20.01 16.54
C TRP A 19 -14.93 19.12 15.40
N SER A 20 -13.67 19.31 14.96
CA SER A 20 -13.08 18.44 13.94
C SER A 20 -12.85 17.02 14.44
N LEU A 21 -12.41 16.84 15.68
CA LEU A 21 -12.25 15.53 16.31
C LEU A 21 -13.60 14.82 16.49
N ILE A 22 -14.64 15.55 16.90
CA ILE A 22 -16.01 15.01 17.03
C ILE A 22 -16.55 14.59 15.66
N ALA A 23 -16.32 15.38 14.60
CA ALA A 23 -16.74 15.05 13.25
C ALA A 23 -16.05 13.78 12.71
N VAL A 24 -14.73 13.65 12.91
CA VAL A 24 -13.98 12.44 12.52
C VAL A 24 -14.45 11.22 13.32
N ALA A 25 -14.64 11.37 14.63
CA ALA A 25 -15.15 10.28 15.49
C ALA A 25 -16.56 9.84 15.08
N ALA A 26 -17.45 10.79 14.73
CA ALA A 26 -18.79 10.50 14.25
C ALA A 26 -18.78 9.77 12.89
N LEU A 27 -17.89 10.16 11.96
CA LEU A 27 -17.70 9.47 10.69
C LEU A 27 -17.19 8.04 10.89
N LEU A 28 -16.20 7.83 11.77
CA LEU A 28 -15.71 6.49 12.10
C LEU A 28 -16.79 5.63 12.75
N ALA A 29 -17.56 6.18 13.70
CA ALA A 29 -18.69 5.50 14.31
C ALA A 29 -19.77 5.15 13.29
N PHE A 30 -20.07 6.04 12.33
CA PHE A 30 -21.02 5.78 11.25
C PHE A 30 -20.51 4.68 10.32
N LEU A 31 -19.23 4.68 9.95
CA LEU A 31 -18.62 3.63 9.12
C LEU A 31 -18.63 2.27 9.85
N LEU A 32 -18.35 2.24 11.15
CA LEU A 32 -18.46 1.04 11.97
C LEU A 32 -19.92 0.57 12.08
N PHE A 33 -20.87 1.48 12.26
CA PHE A 33 -22.30 1.17 12.25
C PHE A 33 -22.74 0.60 10.90
N VAL A 34 -22.25 1.14 9.78
CA VAL A 34 -22.49 0.58 8.44
C VAL A 34 -21.84 -0.81 8.31
N LYS A 35 -20.61 -1.02 8.80
CA LYS A 35 -19.95 -2.35 8.79
C LYS A 35 -20.73 -3.37 9.65
N ILE A 36 -21.18 -2.98 10.84
CA ILE A 36 -21.96 -3.83 11.75
C ILE A 36 -23.35 -4.11 11.20
N THR A 37 -24.04 -3.12 10.63
CA THR A 37 -25.37 -3.32 10.02
C THR A 37 -25.28 -4.16 8.75
N ARG A 38 -24.21 -4.00 7.95
CA ARG A 38 -23.91 -4.92 6.85
C ARG A 38 -23.67 -6.34 7.36
N ARG A 39 -22.89 -6.52 8.44
CA ARG A 39 -22.64 -7.82 9.08
C ARG A 39 -23.90 -8.44 9.69
N ARG A 40 -24.78 -7.65 10.33
CA ARG A 40 -26.08 -8.09 10.85
C ARG A 40 -27.06 -8.43 9.73
N ARG A 41 -27.10 -7.64 8.66
CA ARG A 41 -27.88 -7.94 7.45
C ARG A 41 -27.40 -9.23 6.78
N ARG A 42 -26.10 -9.56 6.85
CA ARG A 42 -25.58 -10.88 6.39
C ARG A 42 -26.21 -12.05 7.17
N LEU A 43 -26.39 -11.92 8.49
CA LEU A 43 -27.03 -12.96 9.31
C LEU A 43 -28.54 -13.09 9.04
N THR A 44 -29.25 -11.98 8.87
CA THR A 44 -30.69 -12.00 8.58
C THR A 44 -31.00 -12.39 7.13
N ALA A 45 -30.15 -12.02 6.17
CA ALA A 45 -30.30 -12.46 4.77
C ALA A 45 -29.98 -13.95 4.59
N GLY A 46 -29.08 -14.50 5.41
CA GLY A 46 -28.86 -15.94 5.52
C GLY A 46 -30.08 -16.68 6.10
N ALA A 47 -30.78 -16.08 7.08
CA ALA A 47 -32.02 -16.63 7.65
C ALA A 47 -33.23 -16.53 6.69
N ALA A 48 -33.42 -15.39 6.02
CA ALA A 48 -34.55 -15.16 5.12
C ALA A 48 -34.54 -16.02 3.84
N HIS A 49 -33.39 -16.59 3.47
CA HIS A 49 -33.30 -17.54 2.34
C HIS A 49 -33.76 -18.96 2.72
N ILE A 50 -33.82 -19.31 4.01
CA ILE A 50 -34.30 -20.61 4.48
C ILE A 50 -35.85 -20.60 4.59
N ASP A 51 -36.44 -19.48 4.99
CA ASP A 51 -37.89 -19.41 5.20
C ASP A 51 -38.70 -19.33 3.87
N HIS A 52 -38.19 -18.67 2.82
CA HIS A 52 -38.91 -18.57 1.54
C HIS A 52 -38.95 -19.91 0.76
N PHE A 53 -37.97 -20.81 0.97
CA PHE A 53 -38.01 -22.14 0.36
C PHE A 53 -38.99 -23.09 1.06
N ALA A 54 -39.21 -22.92 2.37
CA ALA A 54 -40.18 -23.72 3.12
C ALA A 54 -41.64 -23.36 2.75
N GLU A 55 -41.97 -22.08 2.53
CA GLU A 55 -43.35 -21.67 2.16
C GLU A 55 -43.73 -22.08 0.73
N ARG A 56 -42.78 -22.15 -0.21
CA ARG A 56 -43.06 -22.52 -1.61
C ARG A 56 -43.25 -24.03 -1.80
N ALA A 57 -42.72 -24.85 -0.88
CA ALA A 57 -42.95 -26.30 -0.87
C ALA A 57 -44.36 -26.67 -0.39
N ILE A 58 -44.97 -25.86 0.48
CA ILE A 58 -46.32 -26.10 1.02
C ILE A 58 -47.42 -25.60 0.06
N ALA A 59 -47.18 -24.51 -0.67
CA ALA A 59 -48.17 -23.94 -1.60
C ALA A 59 -48.33 -24.73 -2.93
N GLY A 60 -47.36 -25.60 -3.27
CA GLY A 60 -47.37 -26.37 -4.53
C GLY A 60 -48.34 -27.57 -4.57
N GLN A 61 -48.88 -27.98 -3.41
CA GLN A 61 -49.77 -29.16 -3.32
C GLN A 61 -51.27 -28.83 -3.29
N ALA A 62 -51.66 -27.55 -3.19
CA ALA A 62 -53.07 -27.14 -3.01
C ALA A 62 -53.79 -26.68 -4.30
N ALA A 63 -53.14 -26.66 -5.46
CA ALA A 63 -53.67 -26.05 -6.69
C ALA A 63 -54.37 -27.01 -7.67
N HIS A 64 -54.76 -28.22 -7.23
CA HIS A 64 -55.53 -29.17 -8.04
C HIS A 64 -56.79 -29.66 -7.32
N ALA A 65 -57.70 -28.75 -6.98
CA ALA A 65 -59.09 -29.09 -6.68
C ALA A 65 -60.02 -27.88 -6.87
N GLY A 66 -61.07 -28.03 -7.69
CA GLY A 66 -62.25 -27.16 -7.63
C GLY A 66 -62.60 -26.41 -8.91
N GLN A 67 -63.37 -27.06 -9.79
CA GLN A 67 -64.27 -26.42 -10.75
C GLN A 67 -65.49 -25.78 -10.05
N THR A 68 -66.32 -25.06 -10.83
CA THR A 68 -67.61 -24.36 -10.55
C THR A 68 -67.43 -22.86 -10.29
N GLY A 69 -68.17 -21.90 -10.84
CA GLY A 69 -69.30 -21.82 -11.78
C GLY A 69 -69.93 -20.41 -11.65
N ILE A 70 -70.21 -19.74 -12.80
CA ILE A 70 -71.27 -18.71 -13.11
C ILE A 70 -71.45 -17.52 -12.10
N VAL A 71 -71.36 -16.23 -12.48
CA VAL A 71 -72.43 -15.36 -13.05
C VAL A 71 -71.83 -13.98 -13.43
N ARG A 72 -72.28 -13.40 -14.56
CA ARG A 72 -72.11 -11.99 -14.97
C ARG A 72 -73.30 -11.13 -14.53
N PRO A 73 -73.12 -9.81 -14.32
CA PRO A 73 -73.94 -8.86 -15.10
C PRO A 73 -73.17 -7.66 -15.65
N ALA A 74 -73.87 -6.85 -16.45
CA ALA A 74 -73.34 -5.96 -17.48
C ALA A 74 -73.34 -4.45 -17.15
N SER A 75 -72.45 -3.75 -17.86
CA SER A 75 -72.56 -2.37 -18.40
C SER A 75 -72.27 -1.14 -17.51
N ARG A 76 -71.25 -0.36 -17.92
CA ARG A 76 -71.30 1.04 -18.40
C ARG A 76 -69.99 1.78 -18.10
N GLY A 77 -69.50 2.54 -19.08
CA GLY A 77 -68.45 3.55 -18.90
C GLY A 77 -67.18 3.33 -19.73
N ARG A 78 -67.15 3.88 -20.95
CA ARG A 78 -65.96 4.00 -21.80
C ARG A 78 -64.95 4.95 -21.11
N LYS A 79 -63.96 4.39 -20.42
CA LYS A 79 -62.65 5.03 -20.21
C LYS A 79 -61.66 4.20 -21.00
N GLN A 80 -60.97 4.83 -21.96
CA GLN A 80 -59.88 4.20 -22.67
C GLN A 80 -58.73 4.02 -21.67
N LYS A 81 -58.76 2.90 -20.94
CA LYS A 81 -57.70 2.48 -20.05
C LYS A 81 -56.60 1.93 -20.94
N VAL A 82 -55.57 2.73 -21.21
CA VAL A 82 -54.31 2.21 -21.72
C VAL A 82 -53.87 1.16 -20.69
N ARG A 83 -54.02 -0.12 -21.04
CA ARG A 83 -53.41 -1.21 -20.28
C ARG A 83 -51.92 -1.10 -20.56
N ILE A 84 -51.20 -0.43 -19.68
CA ILE A 84 -49.76 -0.70 -19.54
C ILE A 84 -49.71 -2.08 -18.89
N ASP A 85 -49.21 -3.07 -19.62
CA ASP A 85 -48.97 -4.40 -19.05
C ASP A 85 -48.01 -4.24 -17.86
N PRO A 86 -48.43 -4.54 -16.61
CA PRO A 86 -47.58 -4.38 -15.42
C PRO A 86 -46.28 -5.19 -15.51
N THR A 87 -46.25 -6.18 -16.39
CA THR A 87 -45.13 -7.08 -16.65
C THR A 87 -43.95 -6.40 -17.34
N GLU A 88 -44.16 -5.33 -18.12
CA GLU A 88 -43.05 -4.66 -18.83
C GLU A 88 -42.29 -3.66 -17.94
N LEU A 89 -42.94 -3.06 -16.94
CA LEU A 89 -42.29 -2.08 -16.06
C LEU A 89 -41.46 -2.71 -14.93
N VAL A 90 -41.73 -3.99 -14.60
CA VAL A 90 -41.11 -4.71 -13.46
C VAL A 90 -39.86 -5.50 -13.86
N SER A 91 -39.64 -5.73 -15.15
CA SER A 91 -38.51 -6.52 -15.67
C SER A 91 -37.15 -5.82 -15.52
N TYR A 92 -37.08 -4.54 -15.89
CA TYR A 92 -35.81 -3.82 -16.02
C TYR A 92 -35.13 -3.44 -14.67
N PRO A 93 -35.87 -2.98 -13.64
CA PRO A 93 -35.28 -2.69 -12.32
C PRO A 93 -34.83 -3.96 -11.58
N GLU A 94 -35.59 -5.05 -11.66
CA GLU A 94 -35.28 -6.34 -11.00
C GLU A 94 -33.99 -6.96 -11.54
N VAL A 95 -33.80 -6.96 -12.86
CA VAL A 95 -32.59 -7.53 -13.50
C VAL A 95 -31.34 -6.75 -13.09
N SER A 96 -31.42 -5.42 -13.06
CA SER A 96 -30.32 -4.55 -12.60
C SER A 96 -29.98 -4.78 -11.13
N ILE A 97 -30.99 -4.90 -10.26
CA ILE A 97 -30.78 -5.20 -8.83
C ILE A 97 -30.12 -6.56 -8.64
N ARG A 98 -30.53 -7.60 -9.39
CA ARG A 98 -29.90 -8.94 -9.34
C ARG A 98 -28.46 -8.92 -9.81
N GLN A 99 -28.14 -8.13 -10.84
CA GLN A 99 -26.76 -7.97 -11.30
C GLN A 99 -25.89 -7.28 -10.24
N LEU A 100 -26.36 -6.17 -9.67
CA LEU A 100 -25.66 -5.46 -8.60
C LEU A 100 -25.45 -6.35 -7.36
N ARG A 101 -26.43 -7.16 -6.97
CA ARG A 101 -26.28 -8.13 -5.88
C ARG A 101 -25.16 -9.14 -6.14
N ARG A 102 -25.06 -9.67 -7.37
CA ARG A 102 -23.97 -10.58 -7.76
C ARG A 102 -22.62 -9.89 -7.70
N GLU A 103 -22.53 -8.64 -8.13
CA GLU A 103 -21.30 -7.87 -8.05
C GLU A 103 -20.88 -7.54 -6.62
N ILE A 104 -21.84 -7.17 -5.76
CA ILE A 104 -21.59 -6.96 -4.33
C ILE A 104 -21.05 -8.24 -3.70
N PHE A 105 -21.66 -9.40 -3.99
CA PHE A 105 -21.17 -10.68 -3.49
C PHE A 105 -19.74 -11.00 -3.94
N LYS A 106 -19.40 -10.75 -5.21
CA LYS A 106 -18.03 -10.94 -5.71
C LYS A 106 -17.03 -10.02 -5.02
N ARG A 107 -17.37 -8.74 -4.86
CA ARG A 107 -16.54 -7.77 -4.14
C ARG A 107 -16.36 -8.14 -2.68
N ASP A 108 -17.41 -8.62 -2.03
CA ASP A 108 -17.35 -9.10 -0.65
C ASP A 108 -16.41 -10.31 -0.50
N GLN A 109 -16.42 -11.24 -1.47
CA GLN A 109 -15.50 -12.38 -1.48
C GLN A 109 -14.04 -11.94 -1.67
N GLU A 110 -13.80 -10.97 -2.56
CA GLU A 110 -12.48 -10.37 -2.76
C GLU A 110 -12.00 -9.61 -1.53
N GLU A 111 -12.88 -8.83 -0.87
CA GLU A 111 -12.59 -8.12 0.38
C GLU A 111 -12.15 -9.10 1.47
N SER A 112 -12.91 -10.18 1.70
CA SER A 112 -12.54 -11.19 2.70
C SER A 112 -11.21 -11.89 2.40
N ARG A 113 -10.89 -12.13 1.12
CA ARG A 113 -9.59 -12.69 0.74
C ARG A 113 -8.45 -11.72 1.05
N LEU A 114 -8.63 -10.44 0.74
CA LEU A 114 -7.63 -9.41 1.00
C LEU A 114 -7.46 -9.17 2.50
N GLU A 115 -8.54 -9.15 3.28
CA GLU A 115 -8.49 -9.04 4.74
C GLU A 115 -7.64 -10.18 5.34
N HIS A 116 -7.83 -11.42 4.87
CA HIS A 116 -7.01 -12.55 5.33
C HIS A 116 -5.52 -12.40 4.94
N GLN A 117 -5.23 -11.98 3.71
CA GLN A 117 -3.84 -11.73 3.28
C GLN A 117 -3.17 -10.61 4.08
N ILE A 118 -3.90 -9.58 4.47
CA ILE A 118 -3.40 -8.50 5.32
C ILE A 118 -3.02 -9.05 6.68
N GLU A 119 -3.88 -9.84 7.30
CA GLU A 119 -3.61 -10.46 8.61
C GLU A 119 -2.38 -11.38 8.57
N GLU A 120 -2.24 -12.21 7.53
CA GLU A 120 -1.04 -13.04 7.34
C GLU A 120 0.24 -12.20 7.22
N LEU A 121 0.19 -11.10 6.45
CA LEU A 121 1.33 -10.20 6.29
C LEU A 121 1.65 -9.42 7.56
N GLU A 122 0.65 -9.05 8.35
CA GLU A 122 0.84 -8.41 9.65
C GLU A 122 1.56 -9.36 10.61
N ILE A 123 1.14 -10.62 10.68
CA ILE A 123 1.80 -11.66 11.49
C ILE A 123 3.26 -11.85 11.02
N ALA A 124 3.50 -11.99 9.72
CA ALA A 124 4.84 -12.16 9.17
C ALA A 124 5.74 -10.94 9.44
N ASN A 125 5.21 -9.72 9.35
CA ASN A 125 5.96 -8.50 9.68
C ASN A 125 6.32 -8.44 11.17
N GLU A 126 5.42 -8.85 12.05
CA GLU A 126 5.69 -8.86 13.49
C GLU A 126 6.76 -9.90 13.84
N GLN A 127 6.71 -11.08 13.24
CA GLN A 127 7.77 -12.09 13.38
C GLN A 127 9.14 -11.55 12.91
N LEU A 128 9.19 -10.85 11.78
CA LEU A 128 10.43 -10.24 11.29
C LEU A 128 10.95 -9.17 12.25
N ARG A 129 10.06 -8.37 12.86
CA ARG A 129 10.46 -7.38 13.87
C ARG A 129 11.07 -8.05 15.10
N GLN A 130 10.48 -9.15 15.56
CA GLN A 130 11.02 -9.95 16.67
C GLN A 130 12.41 -10.50 16.32
N GLN A 131 12.58 -11.11 15.15
CA GLN A 131 13.89 -11.59 14.69
C GLN A 131 14.94 -10.48 14.61
N VAL A 132 14.55 -9.29 14.14
CA VAL A 132 15.44 -8.13 14.11
C VAL A 132 15.79 -7.68 15.52
N ALA A 133 14.85 -7.65 16.46
CA ALA A 133 15.11 -7.32 17.86
C ALA A 133 16.09 -8.32 18.50
N GLU A 134 15.85 -9.62 18.36
CA GLU A 134 16.74 -10.67 18.85
C GLU A 134 18.15 -10.54 18.25
N SER A 135 18.26 -10.30 16.95
CA SER A 135 19.56 -10.10 16.29
C SER A 135 20.30 -8.87 16.83
N ARG A 136 19.58 -7.80 17.18
CA ARG A 136 20.15 -6.57 17.76
C ARG A 136 20.64 -6.81 19.18
N GLU A 137 19.90 -7.55 19.99
CA GLU A 137 20.31 -7.94 21.34
C GLU A 137 21.57 -8.80 21.31
N LEU A 138 21.62 -9.79 20.40
CA LEU A 138 22.82 -10.59 20.18
C LEU A 138 24.01 -9.72 19.73
N CYS A 139 23.81 -8.78 18.81
CA CYS A 139 24.86 -7.84 18.40
C CYS A 139 25.35 -6.99 19.58
N ALA A 140 24.45 -6.42 20.39
CA ALA A 140 24.81 -5.62 21.55
C ALA A 140 25.60 -6.45 22.59
N TYR A 141 25.20 -7.71 22.81
CA TYR A 141 25.93 -8.64 23.66
C TYR A 141 27.35 -8.89 23.14
N PHE A 142 27.51 -9.18 21.84
CA PHE A 142 28.83 -9.40 21.26
C PHE A 142 29.68 -8.13 21.29
N GLU A 143 29.09 -6.95 21.06
CA GLU A 143 29.78 -5.67 21.19
C GLU A 143 30.30 -5.47 22.62
N GLN A 144 29.46 -5.68 23.63
CA GLN A 144 29.88 -5.64 25.03
C GLN A 144 31.01 -6.63 25.30
N LYS A 145 30.87 -7.88 24.83
CA LYS A 145 31.90 -8.91 25.03
C LYS A 145 33.23 -8.53 24.37
N ILE A 146 33.19 -7.94 23.18
CA ILE A 146 34.37 -7.41 22.51
C ILE A 146 34.99 -6.32 23.38
N THR A 147 34.22 -5.36 23.89
CA THR A 147 34.76 -4.29 24.75
C THR A 147 35.41 -4.81 26.03
N GLU A 148 34.82 -5.83 26.67
CA GLU A 148 35.39 -6.49 27.85
C GLU A 148 36.72 -7.18 27.51
N LEU A 149 36.77 -7.91 26.39
CA LEU A 149 37.98 -8.60 25.94
C LEU A 149 39.08 -7.63 25.49
N THR A 150 38.72 -6.50 24.86
CA THR A 150 39.68 -5.45 24.50
C THR A 150 40.21 -4.75 25.74
N ALA A 151 39.35 -4.44 26.73
CA ALA A 151 39.78 -3.84 28.00
C ALA A 151 40.68 -4.79 28.82
N ALA A 152 40.41 -6.10 28.78
CA ALA A 152 41.25 -7.11 29.41
C ALA A 152 42.61 -7.33 28.71
N ASN A 153 42.75 -6.84 27.47
CA ASN A 153 43.97 -6.99 26.66
C ASN A 153 44.74 -5.67 26.48
N GLU A 154 44.35 -4.60 27.19
CA GLU A 154 45.11 -3.35 27.23
C GLU A 154 46.32 -3.48 28.18
N GLN A 155 47.41 -4.04 27.66
CA GLN A 155 48.74 -3.54 27.99
C GLN A 155 48.92 -2.17 27.31
N PRO A 156 49.60 -1.19 27.95
CA PRO A 156 49.67 0.16 27.44
C PRO A 156 50.57 0.21 26.20
N VAL A 157 49.97 0.17 25.02
CA VAL A 157 50.59 0.74 23.82
C VAL A 157 50.19 2.20 23.79
N GLY A 158 51.22 3.06 23.83
CA GLY A 158 51.12 4.50 24.03
C GLY A 158 50.10 5.21 23.14
N GLN A 159 49.61 6.30 23.71
CA GLN A 159 48.75 7.33 23.14
C GLN A 159 48.95 7.54 21.62
N PRO A 160 47.86 7.60 20.81
CA PRO A 160 47.95 8.25 19.52
C PRO A 160 47.97 9.75 19.77
N GLU A 161 49.16 10.34 19.78
CA GLU A 161 49.34 11.79 19.77
C GLU A 161 48.47 12.42 18.68
N GLU A 162 47.69 13.42 19.09
CA GLU A 162 46.92 14.32 18.25
C GLU A 162 47.83 14.97 17.19
N GLN A 163 47.88 14.41 15.99
CA GLN A 163 48.37 15.16 14.83
C GLN A 163 47.27 16.07 14.31
N LYS A 164 47.06 17.17 15.03
CA LYS A 164 46.55 18.41 14.43
C LYS A 164 47.56 18.87 13.37
N LYS A 165 47.32 18.55 12.11
CA LYS A 165 47.89 19.30 10.98
C LYS A 165 46.77 19.80 10.08
N ALA A 166 46.51 21.09 10.32
CA ALA A 166 46.18 22.13 9.36
C ALA A 166 46.04 21.69 7.90
N GLU A 167 44.93 22.14 7.35
CA GLU A 167 44.68 22.31 5.93
C GLU A 167 45.91 22.87 5.21
N ALA A 168 46.57 22.02 4.44
CA ALA A 168 47.42 22.46 3.34
C ALA A 168 46.90 21.80 2.06
N LYS A 169 46.30 22.62 1.20
CA LYS A 169 45.96 22.28 -0.19
C LYS A 169 47.24 21.85 -0.93
N ILE A 170 47.60 20.57 -0.82
CA ILE A 170 48.57 19.96 -1.74
C ILE A 170 47.77 19.38 -2.89
N LYS A 171 47.72 20.11 -4.02
CA LYS A 171 47.39 19.51 -5.32
C LYS A 171 48.40 18.39 -5.56
N LYS A 172 48.02 17.13 -5.34
CA LYS A 172 48.88 16.00 -5.68
C LYS A 172 48.90 15.83 -7.22
N PRO A 173 50.09 15.77 -7.85
CA PRO A 173 50.23 15.56 -9.29
C PRO A 173 49.75 14.14 -9.68
N PRO A 174 49.40 13.89 -10.95
CA PRO A 174 48.96 12.58 -11.39
C PRO A 174 50.10 11.58 -11.23
N ARG A 175 49.95 10.61 -10.31
CA ARG A 175 50.93 9.54 -10.13
C ARG A 175 50.77 8.56 -11.29
N LYS A 176 51.80 8.47 -12.14
CA LYS A 176 51.90 7.54 -13.25
C LYS A 176 51.79 6.09 -12.75
N ALA A 177 51.10 5.27 -13.55
CA ALA A 177 50.87 3.85 -13.30
C ALA A 177 52.20 3.09 -13.18
N LYS A 178 52.40 2.37 -12.07
CA LYS A 178 53.46 1.36 -11.93
C LYS A 178 52.88 0.02 -12.38
N THR A 179 53.33 -0.48 -13.52
CA THR A 179 53.03 -1.84 -13.98
C THR A 179 53.90 -2.83 -13.20
N HIS A 180 53.31 -3.54 -12.22
CA HIS A 180 53.94 -4.71 -11.60
C HIS A 180 53.80 -5.92 -12.54
N PRO A 181 54.87 -6.72 -12.78
CA PRO A 181 54.84 -7.86 -13.72
C PRO A 181 53.97 -9.05 -13.27
N ASP A 182 53.62 -9.16 -11.98
CA ASP A 182 52.85 -10.29 -11.43
C ASP A 182 51.42 -9.88 -11.05
N ALA A 183 50.69 -9.32 -12.02
CA ALA A 183 49.32 -8.87 -11.80
C ALA A 183 48.37 -10.07 -11.61
N PRO A 184 47.51 -10.09 -10.57
CA PRO A 184 46.49 -11.10 -10.43
C PRO A 184 45.55 -11.06 -11.64
N LYS A 185 45.39 -12.21 -12.32
CA LYS A 185 44.57 -12.36 -13.54
C LYS A 185 43.08 -12.08 -13.32
N GLN A 186 42.66 -11.87 -12.07
CA GLN A 186 41.27 -11.65 -11.67
C GLN A 186 41.16 -10.50 -10.67
N LYS A 187 40.07 -9.74 -10.77
CA LYS A 187 39.70 -8.63 -9.88
C LYS A 187 38.34 -8.90 -9.25
N GLN A 188 38.19 -8.58 -7.97
CA GLN A 188 36.90 -8.67 -7.29
C GLN A 188 36.01 -7.46 -7.64
N CYS A 189 34.79 -7.72 -8.09
CA CYS A 189 33.80 -6.66 -8.31
C CYS A 189 33.24 -6.18 -6.96
N ARG A 190 33.33 -4.88 -6.64
CA ARG A 190 32.80 -4.37 -5.37
C ARG A 190 31.26 -4.34 -5.25
N LYS A 191 30.53 -4.57 -6.35
CA LYS A 191 29.04 -4.60 -6.33
C LYS A 191 28.52 -6.03 -6.11
N CYS A 192 29.02 -7.01 -6.86
CA CYS A 192 28.58 -8.41 -6.73
C CYS A 192 29.53 -9.31 -5.93
N LYS A 193 30.66 -8.76 -5.45
CA LYS A 193 31.70 -9.44 -4.64
C LYS A 193 32.35 -10.69 -5.27
N LYS A 194 32.09 -10.97 -6.55
CA LYS A 194 32.69 -12.09 -7.31
C LYS A 194 34.04 -11.69 -7.93
N TYR A 195 35.00 -12.60 -7.90
CA TYR A 195 36.25 -12.50 -8.66
C TYR A 195 35.98 -12.78 -10.14
N LYS A 196 36.45 -11.88 -11.01
CA LYS A 196 36.21 -11.92 -12.44
C LYS A 196 37.50 -11.58 -13.20
N PRO A 197 37.69 -12.10 -14.43
CA PRO A 197 38.86 -11.75 -15.21
C PRO A 197 38.89 -10.25 -15.52
N LEU A 198 40.09 -9.70 -15.71
CA LEU A 198 40.28 -8.26 -15.96
C LEU A 198 39.52 -7.76 -17.21
N THR A 199 39.27 -8.65 -18.18
CA THR A 199 38.49 -8.40 -19.41
C THR A 199 37.02 -8.08 -19.15
N GLU A 200 36.48 -8.51 -18.00
CA GLU A 200 35.12 -8.23 -17.57
C GLU A 200 34.96 -6.84 -16.91
N PHE A 201 36.04 -6.06 -16.81
CA PHE A 201 36.03 -4.70 -16.29
C PHE A 201 36.26 -3.68 -17.42
N HIS A 202 35.75 -2.46 -17.25
CA HIS A 202 36.09 -1.36 -18.14
C HIS A 202 37.45 -0.76 -17.74
N LYS A 203 38.20 -0.23 -18.71
CA LYS A 203 39.40 0.56 -18.43
C LYS A 203 39.01 1.85 -17.70
N ASN A 204 39.72 2.18 -16.63
CA ASN A 204 39.55 3.41 -15.88
C ASN A 204 40.91 3.96 -15.44
N ALA A 205 41.45 4.89 -16.22
CA ALA A 205 42.77 5.48 -16.00
C ALA A 205 42.88 6.26 -14.68
N SER A 206 41.75 6.68 -14.09
CA SER A 206 41.74 7.36 -12.79
C SER A 206 41.93 6.41 -11.60
N SER A 207 41.76 5.10 -11.81
CA SER A 207 41.96 4.12 -10.75
C SER A 207 43.40 3.63 -10.71
N HIS A 208 43.89 3.33 -9.51
CA HIS A 208 45.22 2.78 -9.27
C HIS A 208 45.54 1.59 -10.18
N ASP A 209 44.58 0.67 -10.38
CA ASP A 209 44.77 -0.54 -11.17
C ASP A 209 44.37 -0.38 -12.66
N GLY A 210 44.04 0.83 -13.10
CA GLY A 210 43.59 1.09 -14.47
C GLY A 210 42.26 0.44 -14.87
N LEU A 211 41.51 -0.14 -13.93
CA LEU A 211 40.26 -0.88 -14.15
C LEU A 211 39.14 -0.41 -13.23
N ALA A 212 37.92 -0.38 -13.77
CA ALA A 212 36.71 0.01 -13.06
C ALA A 212 36.50 -0.78 -11.76
N ARG A 213 35.84 -0.13 -10.79
CA ARG A 213 35.49 -0.70 -9.48
C ARG A 213 34.46 -1.84 -9.57
N TRP A 214 33.63 -1.82 -10.61
CA TRP A 214 32.54 -2.79 -10.86
C TRP A 214 32.73 -3.46 -12.21
N CYS A 215 32.29 -4.72 -12.33
CA CYS A 215 32.29 -5.43 -13.60
C CYS A 215 31.28 -4.82 -14.59
N LYS A 216 31.47 -5.10 -15.89
CA LYS A 216 30.60 -4.69 -16.99
C LYS A 216 29.13 -5.02 -16.71
N ALA A 217 28.84 -6.25 -16.26
CA ALA A 217 27.48 -6.69 -15.94
C ALA A 217 26.81 -5.83 -14.86
N CYS A 218 27.51 -5.53 -13.75
CA CYS A 218 26.98 -4.67 -12.70
C CYS A 218 26.76 -3.23 -13.18
N LYS A 219 27.63 -2.73 -14.06
CA LYS A 219 27.50 -1.40 -14.66
C LYS A 219 26.28 -1.31 -15.57
N THR A 220 26.04 -2.33 -16.41
CA THR A 220 24.86 -2.42 -17.27
C THR A 220 23.56 -2.49 -16.46
N LYS A 221 23.52 -3.31 -15.41
CA LYS A 221 22.35 -3.39 -14.50
C LYS A 221 22.04 -2.05 -13.86
N ALA A 222 23.06 -1.39 -13.27
CA ALA A 222 22.90 -0.08 -12.66
C ALA A 222 22.44 0.99 -13.68
N ALA A 223 22.94 0.95 -14.92
CA ALA A 223 22.52 1.85 -15.99
C ALA A 223 21.04 1.62 -16.38
N LYS A 224 20.59 0.35 -16.46
CA LYS A 224 19.20 0.00 -16.74
C LYS A 224 18.27 0.50 -15.62
N GLU A 225 18.62 0.24 -14.36
CA GLU A 225 17.87 0.71 -13.19
C GLU A 225 17.77 2.24 -13.17
N SER A 226 18.87 2.96 -13.41
CA SER A 226 18.87 4.43 -13.48
C SER A 226 18.00 4.95 -14.63
N ARG A 227 17.99 4.27 -15.78
CA ARG A 227 17.15 4.64 -16.93
C ARG A 227 15.67 4.43 -16.62
N GLN A 228 15.33 3.32 -15.96
CA GLN A 228 13.96 3.04 -15.50
C GLN A 228 13.48 4.05 -14.46
N LYS A 229 14.30 4.35 -13.44
CA LYS A 229 13.98 5.37 -12.42
C LYS A 229 13.72 6.75 -13.04
N ARG A 230 14.55 7.17 -13.99
CA ARG A 230 14.34 8.45 -14.71
C ARG A 230 13.10 8.44 -15.59
N ALA A 231 12.80 7.32 -16.26
CA ALA A 231 11.57 7.19 -17.04
C ALA A 231 10.31 7.20 -16.14
N ALA A 232 10.35 6.52 -15.00
CA ALA A 232 9.29 6.55 -14.01
C ALA A 232 9.09 7.95 -13.42
N ALA A 233 10.18 8.64 -13.06
CA ALA A 233 10.12 10.01 -12.57
C ALA A 233 9.52 10.98 -13.60
N ARG A 234 9.88 10.84 -14.89
CA ARG A 234 9.30 11.62 -15.99
C ARG A 234 7.79 11.37 -16.15
N ARG A 235 7.36 10.11 -16.12
CA ARG A 235 5.93 9.75 -16.20
C ARG A 235 5.15 10.25 -15.00
N ALA A 236 5.72 10.16 -13.80
CA ALA A 236 5.10 10.67 -12.58
C ALA A 236 4.92 12.20 -12.66
N SER A 237 5.92 12.95 -13.16
CA SER A 237 5.77 14.40 -13.36
C SER A 237 4.75 14.76 -14.45
N GLU A 238 4.58 13.91 -15.46
CA GLU A 238 3.61 14.11 -16.55
C GLU A 238 2.17 13.85 -16.07
N GLN A 239 1.94 12.73 -15.37
CA GLN A 239 0.63 12.43 -14.74
C GLN A 239 0.23 13.47 -13.69
N GLN A 240 1.19 14.03 -12.96
CA GLN A 240 0.92 15.08 -11.99
C GLN A 240 0.50 16.42 -12.64
N PHE A 241 0.87 16.65 -13.91
CA PHE A 241 0.41 17.80 -14.69
C PHE A 241 -1.01 17.58 -15.24
N ASP A 242 -1.33 16.36 -15.69
CA ASP A 242 -2.67 16.01 -16.20
C ASP A 242 -3.75 16.09 -15.10
N ILE A 243 -3.44 15.68 -13.86
CA ILE A 243 -4.37 15.80 -12.72
C ILE A 243 -4.72 17.26 -12.39
N CYS A 244 -3.85 18.23 -12.71
CA CYS A 244 -4.12 19.66 -12.53
C CYS A 244 -4.89 20.29 -13.70
N ALA A 245 -4.97 19.64 -14.87
CA ALA A 245 -5.70 20.13 -16.03
C ALA A 245 -7.20 19.79 -15.99
N ASP A 246 -7.58 18.71 -15.29
CA ASP A 246 -8.98 18.24 -15.17
C ASP A 246 -9.72 18.77 -13.93
N ALA A 247 -9.18 19.79 -13.24
CA ALA A 247 -9.89 20.47 -12.16
C ALA A 247 -10.67 21.68 -12.72
N PRO A 248 -11.99 21.58 -12.98
CA PRO A 248 -12.80 22.77 -13.15
C PRO A 248 -12.96 23.38 -11.76
N LEU A 249 -12.21 24.45 -11.46
CA LEU A 249 -12.56 25.56 -10.56
C LEU A 249 -11.28 26.27 -10.08
N CYS A 250 -10.78 27.16 -10.92
CA CYS A 250 -10.03 28.35 -10.49
C CYS A 250 -10.44 29.54 -11.38
N VAL A 251 -11.71 29.91 -11.26
CA VAL A 251 -12.16 31.30 -11.46
C VAL A 251 -13.16 31.55 -10.33
N LEU A 252 -12.70 32.22 -9.29
CA LEU A 252 -13.38 33.24 -8.47
C LEU A 252 -12.43 33.68 -7.35
#